data_AF-A0A821VVE7-F1
#
_entry.id   AF-A0A821VVE7-F1
#
_cell.length_a   1.000
_cell.length_b   1.000
_cell.length_c   1.000
_cell.angle_alpha   90.00
_cell.angle_beta   90.00
_cell.angle_gamma   90.00
#
_symmetry.space_group_name_H-M   'P 1'
#
loop_
_entity.id
_entity.type
_entity.pdbx_description
1 polymer ?
#
loop_
_entity_poly.entity_id
_entity_poly.type
_entity_poly.pdbx_seq_one_letter_code
_entity_poly.pdbx_strand_id
1 'polypeptide(L)'
;VSASKAQLDNVERHLRKFRKEYSHIHEWFVKADSEIRKIENKQISKNTKEEIDWIRTTRNDIKKLENNFETLKNLERTIQKEVNRPLTNIHERIMELKRQIEQLDRRLKDRSEIIEVMTSLFF
;
A
#
# COMPACT_ATOMS: atom_id res chain seq x y z
N VAL A 1 26.37 2.23 26.88
CA VAL A 1 26.57 0.84 26.43
C VAL A 1 26.69 0.86 24.93
N SER A 2 27.85 0.49 24.38
CA SER A 2 28.04 0.41 22.92
C SER A 2 27.39 -0.87 22.40
N ALA A 3 26.62 -0.78 21.32
CA ALA A 3 26.02 -1.95 20.68
C ALA A 3 27.12 -2.90 20.19
N SER A 4 26.93 -4.20 20.38
CA SER A 4 27.86 -5.20 19.86
C SER A 4 27.80 -5.25 18.33
N LYS A 5 28.90 -5.68 17.68
CA LYS A 5 28.94 -5.86 16.22
C LYS A 5 27.80 -6.77 15.72
N ALA A 6 27.53 -7.86 16.44
CA ALA A 6 26.45 -8.78 16.10
C ALA A 6 25.06 -8.13 16.16
N GLN A 7 24.81 -7.25 17.13
CA GLN A 7 23.56 -6.47 17.20
C GLN A 7 23.44 -5.50 16.02
N LEU A 8 24.52 -4.81 15.68
CA LEU A 8 24.53 -3.88 14.53
C LEU A 8 24.26 -4.62 13.21
N ASP A 9 24.92 -5.77 13.00
CA ASP A 9 24.71 -6.62 11.81
C ASP A 9 23.25 -7.14 11.74
N ASN A 10 22.66 -7.48 12.88
CA ASN A 10 21.27 -7.93 12.95
C ASN A 10 20.28 -6.80 12.63
N VAL A 11 20.48 -5.61 13.20
CA VAL A 11 19.67 -4.42 12.93
C VAL A 11 19.75 -4.04 11.45
N GLU A 12 20.95 -4.03 10.88
CA GLU A 12 21.14 -3.71 9.46
C GLU A 12 20.40 -4.69 8.56
N ARG A 13 20.47 -6.00 8.85
CA ARG A 13 19.76 -7.03 8.08
C ARG A 13 18.25 -6.79 8.09
N HIS A 14 17.67 -6.47 9.25
CA HIS A 14 16.24 -6.20 9.37
C HIS A 14 15.84 -4.89 8.68
N LEU A 15 16.67 -3.84 8.75
CA LEU A 15 16.45 -2.58 8.02
C LEU A 15 16.48 -2.77 6.51
N ARG A 16 17.38 -3.61 5.99
CA ARG A 16 17.42 -3.96 4.56
C ARG A 16 16.14 -4.67 4.11
N LYS A 17 15.66 -5.63 4.91
CA LYS A 17 14.36 -6.30 4.66
C LYS A 17 13.20 -5.31 4.72
N PHE A 18 13.18 -4.44 5.73
CA PHE A 18 12.15 -3.41 5.88
C PHE A 18 12.10 -2.50 4.66
N ARG A 19 13.26 -2.01 4.21
CA ARG A 19 13.36 -1.15 3.03
C ARG A 19 12.82 -1.84 1.79
N LYS A 20 13.21 -3.11 1.55
CA LYS A 20 12.76 -3.88 0.39
C LYS A 20 11.23 -4.03 0.39
N GLU A 21 10.68 -4.41 1.53
CA GLU A 21 9.25 -4.62 1.71
C GLU A 21 8.46 -3.31 1.52
N TYR A 22 8.92 -2.23 2.17
CA TYR A 22 8.30 -0.91 2.06
C TYR A 22 8.32 -0.40 0.62
N SER A 23 9.47 -0.50 -0.06
CA SER A 23 9.62 -0.10 -1.46
C SER A 23 8.66 -0.86 -2.37
N HIS A 24 8.48 -2.17 -2.15
CA HIS A 24 7.56 -2.97 -2.95
C HIS A 24 6.11 -2.46 -2.84
N ILE A 25 5.62 -2.25 -1.63
CA ILE A 25 4.27 -1.73 -1.39
C ILE A 25 4.12 -0.32 -1.97
N HIS A 26 5.11 0.54 -1.74
CA HIS A 26 5.07 1.93 -2.20
C HIS A 26 5.08 2.04 -3.74
N GLU A 27 5.92 1.26 -4.43
CA GLU A 27 5.94 1.22 -5.90
C GLU A 27 4.64 0.71 -6.49
N TRP A 28 4.04 -0.31 -5.87
CA TRP A 28 2.71 -0.79 -6.24
C TRP A 28 1.66 0.32 -6.07
N PHE A 29 1.69 1.01 -4.93
CA PHE A 29 0.74 2.10 -4.63
C PHE A 29 0.84 3.22 -5.65
N VAL A 30 2.05 3.71 -5.97
CA VAL A 30 2.26 4.78 -6.95
C VAL A 30 1.70 4.41 -8.33
N LYS A 31 1.89 3.16 -8.76
CA LYS A 31 1.33 2.69 -10.03
C LYS A 31 -0.19 2.64 -9.98
N ALA A 32 -0.77 2.06 -8.93
CA ALA A 32 -2.21 1.95 -8.78
C ALA A 32 -2.89 3.34 -8.67
N ASP A 33 -2.30 4.27 -7.91
CA ASP A 33 -2.77 5.66 -7.78
C ASP A 33 -2.77 6.39 -9.12
N SER A 34 -1.71 6.22 -9.91
CA SER A 34 -1.60 6.80 -11.24
C SER A 34 -2.68 6.27 -12.19
N GLU A 35 -2.92 4.97 -12.19
CA GLU A 35 -3.93 4.35 -13.05
C GLU A 35 -5.35 4.76 -12.65
N ILE A 36 -5.70 4.80 -11.36
CA ILE A 36 -7.04 5.23 -10.96
C ILE A 36 -7.27 6.72 -11.31
N ARG A 37 -6.26 7.59 -11.22
CA ARG A 37 -6.39 8.99 -11.67
C ARG A 37 -6.68 9.08 -13.18
N LYS A 38 -6.05 8.22 -13.98
CA LYS A 38 -6.34 8.15 -15.43
C LYS A 38 -7.78 7.70 -15.67
N ILE A 39 -8.27 6.71 -14.92
CA ILE A 39 -9.65 6.23 -15.02
C ILE A 39 -10.65 7.30 -14.59
N GLU A 40 -10.43 7.95 -13.44
CA GLU A 40 -11.27 9.02 -12.92
C GLU A 40 -11.44 10.19 -13.92
N ASN A 41 -10.37 10.53 -14.65
CA ASN A 41 -10.37 11.59 -15.66
C ASN A 41 -11.01 11.20 -17.01
N LYS A 42 -11.36 9.93 -17.22
CA LYS A 42 -12.02 9.48 -18.46
C LYS A 42 -13.54 9.65 -18.37
N GLN A 43 -14.13 10.12 -19.47
CA GLN A 43 -15.57 10.14 -19.67
C GLN A 43 -16.11 8.70 -19.75
N ILE A 44 -17.12 8.39 -18.94
CA ILE A 44 -17.76 7.08 -18.89
C ILE A 44 -18.53 6.87 -20.19
N SER A 45 -17.90 6.20 -21.15
CA SER A 45 -18.47 5.94 -22.48
C SER A 45 -17.73 4.86 -23.26
N LYS A 46 -16.47 4.55 -22.91
CA LYS A 46 -15.65 3.51 -23.56
C LYS A 46 -14.86 2.73 -22.52
N ASN A 47 -14.81 1.40 -22.66
CA ASN A 47 -14.01 0.45 -21.88
C ASN A 47 -14.41 0.23 -20.40
N THR A 48 -15.66 0.52 -20.04
CA THR A 48 -16.21 0.31 -18.68
C THR A 48 -15.92 -1.07 -18.08
N LYS A 49 -15.98 -2.13 -18.90
CA LYS A 49 -15.68 -3.50 -18.47
C LYS A 49 -14.22 -3.67 -18.04
N GLU A 50 -13.28 -3.14 -18.82
CA GLU A 50 -11.84 -3.21 -18.50
C GLU A 50 -11.54 -2.42 -17.22
N GLU A 51 -12.18 -1.27 -17.03
CA GLU A 51 -12.04 -0.45 -15.83
C GLU A 51 -12.54 -1.19 -14.59
N ILE A 52 -13.71 -1.83 -14.66
CA ILE A 52 -14.27 -2.63 -13.56
C ILE A 52 -13.40 -3.85 -13.24
N ASP A 53 -12.91 -4.56 -14.27
CA ASP A 53 -12.02 -5.70 -14.07
C ASP A 53 -10.69 -5.29 -13.42
N TRP A 54 -10.13 -4.15 -13.84
CA TRP A 54 -8.95 -3.57 -13.22
C TRP A 54 -9.22 -3.18 -11.76
N ILE A 55 -10.30 -2.41 -11.48
CA ILE A 55 -10.69 -2.00 -10.12
C ILE A 55 -10.82 -3.24 -9.22
N ARG A 56 -11.53 -4.27 -9.67
CA ARG A 56 -11.72 -5.52 -8.91
C ARG A 56 -10.38 -6.20 -8.60
N THR A 57 -9.48 -6.26 -9.57
CA THR A 57 -8.16 -6.86 -9.40
C THR A 57 -7.32 -6.06 -8.41
N THR A 58 -7.28 -4.73 -8.54
CA THR A 58 -6.53 -3.85 -7.64
C THR A 58 -7.04 -3.94 -6.20
N ARG A 59 -8.35 -4.00 -5.98
CA ARG A 59 -8.93 -4.18 -4.63
C ARG A 59 -8.57 -5.54 -4.02
N ASN A 60 -8.47 -6.60 -4.84
CA ASN A 60 -7.97 -7.89 -4.36
C ASN A 60 -6.50 -7.83 -3.98
N ASP A 61 -5.68 -7.06 -4.70
CA ASP A 61 -4.28 -6.86 -4.35
C ASP A 61 -4.14 -6.06 -3.05
N ILE A 62 -4.97 -5.04 -2.81
CA ILE A 62 -5.01 -4.31 -1.53
C ILE A 62 -5.17 -5.26 -0.35
N LYS A 63 -6.09 -6.23 -0.44
CA LYS A 63 -6.28 -7.24 0.62
C LYS A 63 -5.03 -8.07 0.86
N LYS A 64 -4.27 -8.39 -0.19
CA LYS A 64 -3.02 -9.16 -0.05
C LYS A 64 -1.93 -8.36 0.65
N LEU A 65 -1.95 -7.02 0.55
CA LEU A 65 -0.98 -6.13 1.21
C LEU A 65 -1.07 -6.16 2.74
N GLU A 66 -2.16 -6.67 3.33
CA GLU A 66 -2.27 -6.81 4.78
C GLU A 66 -1.10 -7.64 5.37
N ASN A 67 -0.70 -8.70 4.68
CA ASN A 67 0.45 -9.53 5.08
C ASN A 67 1.78 -8.77 4.98
N ASN A 68 1.93 -7.92 3.95
CA ASN A 68 3.10 -7.07 3.77
C ASN A 68 3.21 -6.03 4.90
N PHE A 69 2.08 -5.40 5.28
CA PHE A 69 2.05 -4.47 6.42
C PHE A 69 2.35 -5.15 7.75
N GLU A 70 1.87 -6.38 7.98
CA GLU A 70 2.22 -7.12 9.19
C GLU A 70 3.70 -7.49 9.21
N THR A 71 4.28 -7.82 8.05
CA THR A 71 5.73 -8.01 7.90
C THR A 71 6.50 -6.74 8.28
N LEU A 72 6.09 -5.57 7.79
CA LEU A 72 6.71 -4.29 8.14
C LEU A 72 6.66 -4.00 9.65
N LYS A 73 5.51 -4.22 10.30
CA LYS A 73 5.35 -4.05 11.75
C LYS A 73 6.23 -5.01 12.54
N ASN A 74 6.37 -6.26 12.10
CA ASN A 74 7.21 -7.23 12.77
C ASN A 74 8.70 -6.89 12.63
N LEU A 75 9.13 -6.40 11.46
CA LEU A 75 10.46 -5.87 11.25
C LEU A 75 10.73 -4.64 12.14
N GLU A 76 9.80 -3.69 12.19
CA GLU A 76 9.86 -2.53 13.09
C GLU A 76 10.04 -2.94 14.55
N ARG A 77 9.16 -3.82 15.06
CA ARG A 77 9.24 -4.34 16.44
C ARG A 77 10.58 -5.02 16.73
N THR A 78 11.09 -5.79 15.77
CA THR A 78 12.37 -6.50 15.90
C THR A 78 13.52 -5.52 16.00
N ILE A 79 13.57 -4.53 15.11
CA ILE A 79 14.59 -3.48 15.14
C ILE A 79 14.49 -2.69 16.45
N GLN A 80 13.28 -2.31 16.87
CA GLN A 80 13.05 -1.53 18.09
C GLN A 80 13.58 -2.25 19.34
N LYS A 81 13.39 -3.57 19.44
CA LYS A 81 13.94 -4.39 20.52
C LYS A 81 15.47 -4.35 20.55
N GLU A 82 16.12 -4.43 19.40
CA GLU A 82 17.59 -4.43 19.29
C GLU A 82 18.21 -3.06 19.57
N VAL A 83 17.57 -1.97 19.11
CA VAL A 83 18.09 -0.61 19.31
C VAL A 83 17.68 0.02 20.65
N ASN A 84 16.74 -0.62 21.38
CA ASN A 84 16.17 -0.17 22.64
C ASN A 84 15.74 1.31 22.63
N ARG A 85 15.17 1.77 21.51
CA ARG A 85 14.65 3.13 21.34
C ARG A 85 13.45 3.14 20.41
N PRO A 86 12.52 4.09 20.57
CA PRO A 86 11.40 4.25 19.65
C PRO A 86 11.87 4.48 18.21
N LEU A 87 11.13 3.91 17.25
CA LEU A 87 11.36 4.06 15.81
C LEU A 87 10.25 4.90 15.16
N THR A 88 9.90 6.04 15.77
CA THR A 88 8.74 6.85 15.40
C THR A 88 8.67 7.16 13.90
N ASN A 89 9.78 7.51 13.27
CA ASN A 89 9.84 7.78 11.83
C ASN A 89 9.50 6.55 10.97
N ILE A 90 9.90 5.34 11.40
CA ILE A 90 9.56 4.09 10.70
C ILE A 90 8.07 3.81 10.89
N HIS A 91 7.58 3.94 12.12
CA HIS A 91 6.16 3.78 12.45
C HIS A 91 5.26 4.66 11.59
N GLU A 92 5.56 5.96 11.56
CA GLU A 92 4.81 6.97 10.83
C GLU A 92 4.76 6.68 9.34
N ARG A 93 5.89 6.23 8.74
CA ARG A 93 5.93 5.84 7.32
C ARG A 93 5.04 4.64 7.02
N ILE A 94 5.02 3.62 7.88
CA ILE A 94 4.13 2.47 7.71
C ILE A 94 2.67 2.93 7.76
N MET A 95 2.33 3.76 8.75
CA MET A 95 0.97 4.24 8.96
C MET A 95 0.49 5.17 7.84
N GLU A 96 1.36 6.04 7.33
CA GLU A 96 1.06 6.92 6.21
C GLU A 96 0.79 6.11 4.93
N LEU A 97 1.68 5.16 4.59
CA LEU A 97 1.47 4.30 3.43
C LEU A 97 0.17 3.48 3.56
N LYS A 98 -0.16 3.02 4.77
CA LYS A 98 -1.43 2.33 5.03
C LYS A 98 -2.63 3.24 4.78
N ARG A 99 -2.62 4.48 5.28
CA ARG A 99 -3.70 5.46 5.05
C ARG A 99 -3.88 5.79 3.57
N GLN A 100 -2.79 5.93 2.83
CA GLN A 100 -2.81 6.17 1.39
C GLN A 100 -3.47 5.02 0.64
N ILE A 101 -3.17 3.77 1.03
CA ILE A 101 -3.80 2.58 0.44
C ILE A 101 -5.29 2.48 0.81
N GLU A 102 -5.67 2.82 2.04
CA GLU A 102 -7.09 2.91 2.43
C GLU A 102 -7.85 3.98 1.65
N GLN A 103 -7.21 5.12 1.36
CA GLN A 103 -7.78 6.16 0.51
C GLN A 103 -7.93 5.70 -0.95
N LEU A 104 -6.95 4.94 -1.45
CA LEU A 104 -7.04 4.33 -2.77
C LEU A 104 -8.22 3.34 -2.86
N ASP A 105 -8.42 2.46 -1.87
CA ASP A 105 -9.57 1.54 -1.86
C ASP A 105 -10.91 2.27 -1.87
N ARG A 106 -11.03 3.38 -1.13
CA ARG A 106 -12.22 4.24 -1.16
C ARG A 106 -12.49 4.79 -2.56
N ARG A 107 -11.47 5.37 -3.21
CA ARG A 107 -11.60 5.90 -4.57
C ARG A 107 -11.96 4.84 -5.60
N LEU A 108 -11.39 3.64 -5.47
CA LEU A 108 -11.73 2.49 -6.31
C LEU A 108 -13.20 2.10 -6.14
N LYS A 109 -13.71 2.09 -4.90
CA LYS A 109 -15.11 1.82 -4.59
C LYS A 109 -16.03 2.89 -5.19
N ASP A 110 -15.75 4.17 -4.92
CA ASP A 110 -16.55 5.28 -5.42
C ASP A 110 -16.63 5.26 -6.95
N ARG A 111 -15.50 5.00 -7.63
CA ARG A 111 -15.48 4.91 -9.09
C ARG A 111 -16.30 3.73 -9.61
N SER A 112 -16.25 2.56 -8.95
CA SER A 112 -17.09 1.43 -9.36
C SER A 112 -18.58 1.73 -9.23
N GLU A 113 -19.00 2.40 -8.16
CA GLU A 113 -20.41 2.78 -7.96
C GLU A 113 -20.88 3.78 -9.03
N ILE A 114 -20.06 4.77 -9.37
CA ILE A 114 -20.37 5.72 -10.45
C ILE A 114 -20.55 4.99 -11.79
N ILE A 115 -19.67 4.03 -12.10
CA ILE A 115 -19.75 3.23 -13.32
C ILE A 115 -21.06 2.42 -13.36
N GLU A 116 -21.42 1.77 -12.26
CA GLU A 116 -22.65 0.97 -12.15
C GLU A 116 -23.90 1.82 -12.38
N VAL A 117 -23.99 2.98 -11.71
CA VAL A 117 -25.12 3.91 -11.85
C VAL A 117 -25.23 4.40 -13.30
N MET A 118 -24.12 4.83 -13.91
CA MET A 118 -24.13 5.30 -15.29
C MET A 118 -24.57 4.19 -16.25
N THR A 119 -24.06 2.97 -16.06
CA THR A 119 -24.45 1.84 -16.92
C THR A 119 -25.93 1.49 -16.77
N SER A 120 -26.51 1.61 -15.57
CA SER A 120 -27.95 1.37 -15.35
C SER A 120 -28.89 2.46 -15.87
N LEU A 121 -28.38 3.67 -16.15
CA LEU A 121 -29.19 4.79 -16.63
C LEU A 121 -29.26 4.86 -18.17
N PHE A 122 -28.30 4.23 -18.86
CA PHE A 122 -28.18 4.28 -20.32
C PHE A 122 -28.54 2.95 -21.02
N PHE A 123 -28.95 1.92 -20.28
CA PHE A 123 -29.51 0.65 -20.76
C PHE A 123 -30.83 0.36 -20.05
#